data_AF-A0A2V5UI45-F1
#
_entry.id   AF-A0A2V5UI45-F1
#
_cell.length_a   1.000
_cell.length_b   1.000
_cell.length_c   1.000
_cell.angle_alpha   90.00
_cell.angle_beta   90.00
_cell.angle_gamma   90.00
#
_symmetry.space_group_name_H-M   'P 1'
#
loop_
_entity.id
_entity.type
_entity.pdbx_description
1 polymer ?
#
loop_
_entity_poly.entity_id
_entity_poly.type
_entity_poly.pdbx_seq_one_letter_code
_entity_poly.pdbx_strand_id
1 'polypeptide(L)'
;MNEGTQEALLYAAYELRCGTESRLQDYLDARADIAKKKKKGWQIMDSAKELDRAIRLGDKIAEASIVDGQGAIIIAAFYTPVSARLREAAGARLHTLLHAMK
;
A
#
# COMPACT_ATOMS: atom_id res chain seq x y z
N MET A 1 26.59 -2.35 4.97
CA MET A 1 25.18 -2.69 4.71
C MET A 1 25.10 -3.25 3.31
N ASN A 2 24.60 -4.48 3.13
CA ASN A 2 24.38 -5.04 1.80
C ASN A 2 22.93 -4.72 1.41
N GLU A 3 22.73 -3.66 0.62
CA GLU A 3 21.41 -3.10 0.30
C GLU A 3 20.51 -4.03 -0.54
N GLY A 4 21.04 -5.17 -0.99
CA GLY A 4 20.33 -6.13 -1.85
C GLY A 4 19.84 -7.42 -1.16
N THR A 5 19.96 -7.57 0.16
CA THR A 5 19.43 -8.78 0.83
C THR A 5 17.91 -8.73 0.95
N GLN A 6 17.26 -9.89 1.11
CA GLN A 6 15.80 -9.97 1.25
C GLN A 6 15.29 -9.20 2.47
N GLU A 7 16.06 -9.21 3.55
CA GLU A 7 15.80 -8.49 4.79
C GLU A 7 15.86 -6.98 4.57
N ALA A 8 16.89 -6.51 3.87
CA ALA A 8 17.06 -5.09 3.53
C ALA A 8 15.90 -4.60 2.65
N LEU A 9 15.49 -5.40 1.66
CA LEU A 9 14.34 -5.09 0.82
C LEU A 9 13.02 -5.06 1.59
N LEU A 10 12.83 -5.98 2.56
CA LEU A 10 11.65 -5.98 3.42
C LEU A 10 11.59 -4.72 4.29
N TYR A 11 12.71 -4.37 4.94
CA TYR A 11 12.79 -3.15 5.76
C TYR A 11 12.57 -1.89 4.93
N ALA A 12 13.20 -1.79 3.76
CA ALA A 12 13.00 -0.66 2.85
C ALA A 12 11.52 -0.53 2.43
N ALA A 13 10.86 -1.64 2.11
CA ALA A 13 9.43 -1.64 1.79
C ALA A 13 8.55 -1.22 2.99
N TYR A 14 8.91 -1.66 4.20
CA TYR A 14 8.21 -1.28 5.43
C TYR A 14 8.36 0.21 5.74
N GLU A 15 9.58 0.75 5.68
CA GLU A 15 9.85 2.18 5.88
C GLU A 15 9.12 3.05 4.84
N LEU A 16 9.15 2.64 3.56
CA LEU A 16 8.44 3.34 2.49
C LEU A 16 6.93 3.40 2.77
N ARG A 17 6.35 2.31 3.27
CA ARG A 17 4.94 2.26 3.67
C ARG A 17 4.66 3.26 4.80
N CYS A 18 5.41 3.19 5.90
CA CYS A 18 5.22 4.08 7.05
C CYS A 18 5.38 5.55 6.66
N GLY A 19 6.37 5.87 5.84
CA GLY A 19 6.59 7.23 5.32
C GLY A 19 5.44 7.71 4.43
N THR A 20 4.87 6.82 3.61
CA THR A 20 3.70 7.13 2.76
C THR A 20 2.45 7.40 3.61
N GLU A 21 2.20 6.57 4.62
CA GLU A 21 1.10 6.75 5.58
C GLU A 21 1.22 8.08 6.32
N SER A 22 2.41 8.42 6.83
CA SER A 22 2.67 9.70 7.50
C SER A 22 2.41 10.89 6.57
N ARG A 23 2.91 10.85 5.33
CA ARG A 23 2.71 11.93 4.35
C ARG A 23 1.23 12.16 4.01
N LEU A 24 0.48 11.06 3.85
CA LEU A 24 -0.95 11.12 3.58
C LEU A 24 -1.72 11.71 4.76
N GLN A 25 -1.27 11.44 5.99
CA GLN A 25 -1.83 12.05 7.18
C GLN A 25 -1.54 13.55 7.24
N ASP A 26 -0.31 13.98 6.93
CA ASP A 26 0.05 15.42 6.87
C ASP A 26 -0.86 16.19 5.90
N TYR A 27 -1.20 15.60 4.74
CA TYR A 27 -2.12 16.21 3.79
C TYR A 27 -3.57 16.33 4.30
N LEU A 28 -4.02 15.37 5.12
CA LEU A 28 -5.34 15.47 5.76
C LEU A 28 -5.34 16.56 6.82
N ASP A 29 -4.28 16.63 7.63
CA ASP A 29 -4.16 17.59 8.73
C ASP A 29 -4.07 19.02 8.20
N ALA A 30 -3.33 19.23 7.09
CA ALA A 30 -3.26 20.51 6.38
C ALA A 30 -4.61 20.96 5.79
N ARG A 31 -5.56 20.04 5.59
CA ARG A 31 -6.92 20.30 5.08
C ARG A 31 -7.97 20.00 6.13
N ALA A 32 -7.81 20.59 7.32
CA ALA A 32 -8.65 20.37 8.50
C ALA A 32 -10.16 20.57 8.25
N ASP A 33 -10.53 21.42 7.29
CA ASP A 33 -11.90 21.70 6.85
C ASP A 33 -12.53 20.52 6.07
N ILE A 34 -11.76 19.83 5.23
CA ILE A 34 -12.16 18.59 4.54
C ILE A 34 -12.07 17.39 5.50
N ALA A 35 -11.06 17.38 6.37
CA ALA A 35 -10.79 16.30 7.33
C ALA A 35 -11.94 16.11 8.35
N LYS A 36 -12.70 17.16 8.69
CA LYS A 36 -13.90 17.05 9.53
C LYS A 36 -14.93 16.04 9.01
N LYS A 37 -15.03 15.83 7.68
CA LYS A 37 -15.92 14.81 7.07
C LYS A 37 -15.26 13.42 6.95
N LYS A 38 -13.93 13.33 6.98
CA LYS A 38 -13.14 12.09 6.90
C LYS A 38 -12.41 11.78 8.22
N LYS A 39 -13.05 12.03 9.36
CA LYS A 39 -12.47 12.01 10.73
C LYS A 39 -11.89 10.66 11.22
N LYS A 40 -11.62 9.69 10.33
CA LYS A 40 -10.99 8.39 10.62
C LYS A 40 -9.57 8.21 10.08
N GLY A 41 -9.00 9.22 9.41
CA GLY A 41 -7.66 9.13 8.81
C GLY A 41 -7.62 8.21 7.58
N TRP A 42 -6.47 8.14 6.90
CA TRP A 42 -6.25 7.16 5.84
C TRP A 42 -5.85 5.82 6.46
N GLN A 43 -6.82 4.97 6.75
CA GLN A 43 -6.55 3.59 7.16
C GLN A 43 -6.30 2.77 5.89
N ILE A 44 -5.04 2.71 5.44
CA ILE A 44 -4.65 2.00 4.21
C ILE A 44 -5.09 0.53 4.26
N MET A 45 -5.00 -0.10 5.43
CA MET A 45 -5.49 -1.47 5.65
C MET A 45 -6.98 -1.64 5.37
N ASP A 46 -7.80 -0.72 5.89
CA ASP A 46 -9.25 -0.78 5.71
C ASP A 46 -9.64 -0.38 4.29
N SER A 47 -8.94 0.60 3.72
CA SER A 47 -9.11 1.00 2.32
C SER A 47 -8.76 -0.14 1.36
N ALA A 48 -7.69 -0.89 1.65
CA ALA A 48 -7.31 -2.07 0.88
C ALA A 48 -8.34 -3.20 1.00
N LYS A 49 -8.91 -3.42 2.20
CA LYS A 49 -10.00 -4.40 2.40
C LYS A 49 -11.27 -4.02 1.63
N GLU A 50 -11.67 -2.75 1.67
CA GLU A 50 -12.84 -2.27 0.94
C GLU A 50 -12.62 -2.34 -0.58
N LEU A 51 -11.43 -1.99 -1.05
CA LEU A 51 -11.06 -2.12 -2.46
C LEU A 51 -11.09 -3.59 -2.92
N ASP A 52 -10.51 -4.49 -2.13
CA ASP A 52 -10.51 -5.93 -2.41
C ASP A 52 -11.94 -6.50 -2.43
N ARG A 53 -12.81 -6.04 -1.52
CA ARG A 53 -14.23 -6.40 -1.50
C ARG A 53 -14.99 -5.88 -2.72
N ALA A 54 -14.74 -4.63 -3.11
CA ALA A 54 -15.43 -3.99 -4.23
C ALA A 54 -15.05 -4.60 -5.58
N ILE A 55 -13.77 -4.94 -5.76
CA ILE A 55 -13.23 -5.43 -7.04
C ILE A 55 -13.13 -6.97 -7.06
N ARG A 56 -13.33 -7.65 -5.91
CA ARG A 56 -13.14 -9.10 -5.72
C ARG A 56 -11.79 -9.56 -6.25
N LEU A 57 -10.75 -8.79 -5.90
CA LEU A 57 -9.47 -8.89 -6.54
C LEU A 57 -8.71 -10.16 -6.15
N GLY A 58 -8.79 -10.54 -4.87
CA GLY A 58 -8.07 -11.69 -4.33
C GLY A 58 -6.57 -11.52 -4.53
N ASP A 59 -5.95 -12.46 -5.24
CA ASP A 59 -4.51 -12.43 -5.55
C ASP A 59 -4.20 -11.86 -6.97
N LYS A 60 -5.17 -11.24 -7.65
CA LYS A 60 -4.98 -10.71 -9.02
C LYS A 60 -4.51 -9.26 -9.02
N ILE A 61 -3.72 -8.86 -10.02
CA ILE A 61 -3.37 -7.44 -10.22
C ILE A 61 -4.59 -6.70 -10.80
N ALA A 62 -4.91 -5.54 -10.24
CA ALA A 62 -5.88 -4.61 -10.82
C ALA A 62 -5.15 -3.58 -11.70
N GLU A 63 -5.73 -3.28 -12.86
CA GLU A 63 -5.35 -2.13 -13.68
C GLU A 63 -6.53 -1.17 -13.74
N ALA A 64 -6.27 0.11 -13.49
CA ALA A 64 -7.23 1.20 -13.64
C ALA A 64 -6.61 2.24 -14.58
N SER A 65 -7.28 2.48 -15.71
CA SER A 65 -6.78 3.39 -16.74
C SER A 65 -7.76 4.54 -16.96
N ILE A 66 -7.23 5.76 -17.01
CA ILE A 66 -7.96 6.97 -17.38
C ILE A 66 -7.64 7.23 -18.85
N VAL A 67 -8.68 7.30 -19.69
CA VAL A 67 -8.57 7.57 -21.12
C VAL A 67 -9.03 8.99 -21.46
N ASP A 68 -8.48 9.56 -22.52
CA ASP A 68 -8.97 10.82 -23.09
C ASP A 68 -10.27 10.62 -23.88
N GLY A 69 -10.79 11.72 -24.46
CA GLY A 69 -12.00 11.69 -25.28
C GLY A 69 -11.84 10.89 -26.59
N GLN A 70 -10.61 10.54 -26.97
CA GLN A 70 -10.26 9.74 -28.14
C GLN A 70 -9.97 8.27 -27.78
N GLY A 71 -10.02 7.91 -26.49
CA GLY A 71 -9.76 6.57 -25.99
C GLY A 71 -8.28 6.27 -25.74
N ALA A 72 -7.37 7.24 -25.86
CA ALA A 72 -5.96 7.04 -25.54
C ALA A 72 -5.76 7.08 -24.02
N ILE A 73 -4.95 6.16 -23.49
CA ILE A 73 -4.66 6.08 -22.05
C ILE A 73 -3.78 7.28 -21.65
N ILE A 74 -4.29 8.13 -20.77
CA ILE A 74 -3.57 9.24 -20.15
C ILE A 74 -2.83 8.76 -18.90
N ILE A 75 -3.45 7.90 -18.10
CA ILE A 75 -2.89 7.36 -16.85
C ILE A 75 -3.25 5.88 -16.78
N ALA A 76 -2.26 5.05 -16.47
CA ALA A 76 -2.47 3.66 -16.05
C ALA A 76 -1.97 3.49 -14.61
N ALA A 77 -2.84 3.03 -13.73
CA ALA A 77 -2.54 2.73 -12.35
C ALA A 77 -2.68 1.23 -12.10
N PHE A 78 -1.64 0.63 -11.54
CA PHE A 78 -1.62 -0.78 -11.19
C PHE A 78 -1.71 -0.95 -9.67
N TYR A 79 -2.60 -1.82 -9.23
CA TYR A 79 -2.69 -2.25 -7.83
C TYR A 79 -2.36 -3.74 -7.76
N THR A 80 -1.27 -4.07 -7.08
CA THR A 80 -0.88 -5.46 -6.80
C THR A 80 -1.26 -5.79 -5.36
N PRO A 81 -2.21 -6.72 -5.13
CA PRO A 81 -2.62 -7.06 -3.78
C PRO A 81 -1.52 -7.84 -3.05
N VAL A 82 -1.47 -7.69 -1.72
CA VAL A 82 -0.65 -8.55 -0.87
C VAL A 82 -1.38 -9.88 -0.70
N SER A 83 -0.91 -10.90 -1.42
CA SER A 83 -1.58 -12.20 -1.46
C SER A 83 -1.73 -12.84 -0.08
N ALA A 84 -2.75 -13.68 0.09
CA ALA A 84 -2.96 -14.41 1.34
C ALA A 84 -1.72 -15.26 1.71
N ARG A 85 -1.13 -15.92 0.69
CA ARG A 85 0.11 -16.68 0.83
C ARG A 85 1.27 -15.82 1.31
N LEU A 86 1.43 -14.61 0.77
CA LEU A 86 2.49 -13.70 1.19
C LEU A 86 2.26 -13.21 2.63
N ARG A 87 1.01 -12.92 3.00
CA ARG A 87 0.64 -12.54 4.38
C ARG A 87 0.97 -13.64 5.38
N GLU A 88 0.66 -14.89 5.06
CA GLU A 88 0.95 -16.04 5.90
C GLU A 88 2.45 -16.28 6.04
N ALA A 89 3.18 -16.30 4.92
CA ALA A 89 4.64 -16.46 4.91
C ALA A 89 5.36 -15.33 5.64
N ALA A 90 4.89 -14.09 5.46
CA ALA A 90 5.41 -12.92 6.17
C ALA A 90 5.09 -13.02 7.66
N GLY A 91 3.84 -13.30 8.08
CA GLY A 91 3.47 -13.40 9.48
C GLY A 91 4.28 -14.44 10.26
N ALA A 92 4.55 -15.61 9.65
CA ALA A 92 5.36 -16.65 10.26
C ALA A 92 6.86 -16.29 10.38
N ARG A 93 7.37 -15.37 9.54
CA ARG A 93 8.80 -15.03 9.46
C ARG A 93 9.11 -13.58 9.80
N LEU A 94 8.10 -12.75 10.11
CA LEU A 94 8.24 -11.31 10.27
C LEU A 94 9.23 -10.99 11.39
N HIS A 95 9.10 -11.68 12.51
CA HIS A 95 10.02 -11.54 13.64
C HIS A 95 11.46 -11.90 13.25
N THR A 96 11.65 -12.97 12.48
CA THR A 96 12.99 -13.37 11.99
C THR A 96 13.57 -12.32 11.05
N LEU A 97 12.77 -11.76 10.14
CA LEU A 97 13.21 -10.77 9.16
C LEU A 97 13.48 -9.40 9.79
N LEU A 98 12.72 -9.03 10.84
CA LEU A 98 12.94 -7.78 11.59
C LEU A 98 14.25 -7.77 12.39
N HIS A 99 14.78 -8.93 12.78
CA HIS A 99 16.03 -9.07 13.54
C HIS A 99 17.22 -9.58 12.72
N ALA A 100 17.00 -9.94 11.45
CA ALA A 100 18.03 -10.47 10.58
C ALA A 100 18.92 -9.37 9.96
N MET A 101 18.51 -8.10 10.02
CA MET A 101 19.43 -6.97 9.82
C MET A 101 20.31 -6.80 11.07
N LYS A 102 21.47 -7.45 11.05
CA LYS A 102 22.64 -7.15 11.89
C LYS A 102 23.81 -6.75 11.01
#